data_AF-A0AA35J7B5-F1
#
_entry.id   AF-A0AA35J7B5-F1
#
_cell.length_a   1.000
_cell.length_b   1.000
_cell.length_c   1.000
_cell.angle_alpha   90.00
_cell.angle_beta   90.00
_cell.angle_gamma   90.00
#
_symmetry.space_group_name_H-M   'P 1'
#
loop_
_entity.id
_entity.type
_entity.pdbx_description
1 polymer ?
#
loop_
_entity_poly.entity_id
_entity_poly.type
_entity_poly.pdbx_seq_one_letter_code
_entity_poly.pdbx_strand_id
1 'polypeptide(L)'
;MQFFKQLAIFVACITFALAYVAQDVHISFPGTKDKNSMMIGKIGPGLGKDDVAPTSITVNNANQVIEVNFAIDSSDKPFQNSLLVGLPDNNLEMVFEPEIKDNGKLSMYKYKIDLATLDAALLQQAFKSLEPIQATLILASSTAKPKDNLFQKVFQLDLDFDLDHPDLSLVDKFNIQPEIRHVFHTEPKRVAKPIARIFVVIIFFTILSLLVTWVNSCAAAFDNIPTGANALYFLGFVATIIGFEVIFARYYLGTSIFETLFSSLYLGAPGLLASTKFLRYFGQTI
;
A
#
# COMPACT_ATOMS: atom_id res chain seq x y z
N MET A 1 64.05 55.43 15.65
CA MET A 1 63.16 54.58 14.81
C MET A 1 63.39 53.06 15.02
N GLN A 2 63.99 52.62 16.13
CA GLN A 2 64.12 51.19 16.49
C GLN A 2 63.23 50.76 17.67
N PHE A 3 62.84 51.71 18.54
CA PHE A 3 61.99 51.44 19.70
C PHE A 3 60.54 51.05 19.32
N PHE A 4 60.01 51.65 18.25
CA PHE A 4 58.64 51.35 17.77
C PHE A 4 58.52 49.99 17.08
N LYS A 5 59.61 49.46 16.50
CA LYS A 5 59.62 48.11 15.91
C LYS A 5 59.68 47.01 16.98
N GLN A 6 60.36 47.26 18.10
CA GLN A 6 60.39 46.28 19.21
C GLN A 6 59.06 46.24 19.98
N LEU A 7 58.35 47.37 20.09
CA LEU A 7 57.01 47.40 20.72
C LEU A 7 55.96 46.63 19.89
N ALA A 8 56.04 46.70 18.55
CA ALA A 8 55.14 45.97 17.66
C ALA A 8 55.36 44.44 17.69
N ILE A 9 56.58 43.99 18.00
CA ILE A 9 56.90 42.55 18.12
C ILE A 9 56.47 42.00 19.49
N PHE A 10 56.42 42.82 20.54
CA PHE A 10 55.98 42.38 21.86
C PHE A 10 54.45 42.28 22.01
N VAL A 11 53.68 43.08 21.25
CA VAL A 11 52.20 43.04 21.26
C VAL A 11 51.64 41.89 20.41
N ALA A 12 52.45 41.23 19.58
CA ALA A 12 52.04 40.08 18.78
C ALA A 12 52.00 38.75 19.57
N CYS A 13 52.36 38.73 20.86
CA CYS A 13 52.52 37.48 21.62
C CYS A 13 51.34 37.03 22.49
N ILE A 14 50.23 37.76 22.66
CA ILE A 14 49.12 37.25 23.50
C ILE A 14 47.76 37.68 22.96
N THR A 15 47.31 37.02 21.90
CA THR A 15 45.88 36.80 21.68
C THR A 15 45.68 35.32 21.41
N PHE A 16 45.72 34.51 22.46
CA PHE A 16 45.04 33.21 22.42
C PHE A 16 43.56 33.52 22.27
N ALA A 17 43.01 33.30 21.07
CA ALA A 17 41.58 33.26 20.88
C ALA A 17 41.06 32.02 21.62
N LEU A 18 40.39 32.25 22.75
CA LEU A 18 39.60 31.24 23.43
C LEU A 18 38.35 30.99 22.57
N ALA A 19 38.50 30.10 21.60
CA ALA A 19 37.38 29.53 20.87
C ALA A 19 36.79 28.39 21.71
N TYR A 20 35.46 28.20 21.69
CA TYR A 20 34.86 27.01 22.29
C TYR A 20 35.31 25.78 21.51
N VAL A 21 36.24 25.03 22.09
CA VAL A 21 36.68 23.75 21.57
C VAL A 21 36.11 22.68 22.49
N ALA A 22 35.19 21.87 21.98
CA ALA A 22 34.80 20.65 22.66
C ALA A 22 35.99 19.69 22.60
N GLN A 23 36.64 19.48 23.74
CA GLN A 23 37.78 18.57 23.85
C GLN A 23 37.26 17.17 24.15
N ASP A 24 37.83 16.19 23.46
CA ASP A 24 37.61 14.76 23.69
C ASP A 24 36.12 14.35 23.59
N VAL A 25 35.51 14.59 22.43
CA VAL A 25 34.14 14.14 22.14
C VAL A 25 34.13 12.62 21.98
N HIS A 26 33.42 11.94 22.86
CA HIS A 26 33.26 10.49 22.88
C HIS A 26 31.79 10.12 22.75
N ILE A 27 31.50 9.19 21.85
CA ILE A 27 30.20 8.54 21.75
C ILE A 27 30.33 7.16 22.39
N SER A 28 29.44 6.85 23.32
CA SER A 28 29.40 5.56 24.02
C SER A 28 28.01 4.92 23.91
N PHE A 29 27.99 3.59 23.80
CA PHE A 29 26.79 2.77 23.69
C PHE A 29 26.66 1.89 24.94
N PRO A 30 26.05 2.36 26.04
CA PRO A 30 26.03 1.63 27.31
C PRO A 30 25.24 0.31 27.28
N GLY A 31 24.41 0.09 26.26
CA GLY A 31 23.50 -1.07 26.15
C GLY A 31 23.85 -2.12 25.09
N THR A 32 24.90 -1.94 24.29
CA THR A 32 25.19 -2.81 23.13
C THR A 32 26.55 -3.48 23.27
N LYS A 33 26.57 -4.82 23.44
CA LYS A 33 27.81 -5.59 23.64
C LYS A 33 28.79 -5.59 22.45
N ASP A 34 28.32 -5.22 21.26
CA ASP A 34 29.09 -5.25 20.00
C ASP A 34 29.68 -3.90 19.56
N LYS A 35 29.37 -2.77 20.21
CA LYS A 35 29.83 -1.45 19.77
C LYS A 35 30.76 -0.80 20.78
N ASN A 36 32.03 -0.66 20.40
CA ASN A 36 33.03 0.09 21.14
C ASN A 36 32.72 1.60 21.10
N SER A 37 33.12 2.33 22.15
CA SER A 37 33.02 3.79 22.16
C SER A 37 33.86 4.39 21.03
N MET A 38 33.28 5.38 20.33
CA MET A 38 33.92 6.07 19.21
C MET A 38 34.41 7.43 19.68
N MET A 39 35.68 7.74 19.43
CA MET A 39 36.25 9.07 19.69
C MET A 39 36.15 9.92 18.41
N ILE A 40 35.45 11.05 18.47
CA ILE A 40 35.35 12.01 17.36
C ILE A 40 36.52 13.01 17.40
N GLY A 41 37.16 13.19 18.57
CA GLY A 41 38.30 14.08 18.74
C GLY A 41 37.89 15.49 19.18
N LYS A 42 38.68 16.52 18.81
CA LYS A 42 38.42 17.93 19.16
C LYS A 42 37.55 18.60 18.10
N ILE A 43 36.43 19.20 18.51
CA ILE A 43 35.52 19.94 17.63
C ILE A 43 35.61 21.43 18.00
N GLY A 44 35.91 22.29 17.02
CA GLY A 44 36.06 23.73 17.24
C GLY A 44 35.71 24.55 16.00
N PRO A 45 35.44 25.86 16.14
CA PRO A 45 34.87 26.72 15.10
C PRO A 45 35.80 27.05 13.92
N GLY A 46 37.03 26.55 13.93
CA GLY A 46 38.01 26.69 12.83
C GLY A 46 38.03 25.53 11.82
N LEU A 47 37.27 24.45 12.07
CA LEU A 47 37.06 23.39 11.09
C LEU A 47 35.95 23.86 10.13
N GLY A 48 36.21 23.85 8.82
CA GLY A 48 35.22 24.24 7.83
C GLY A 48 33.93 23.43 8.00
N LYS A 49 32.80 23.98 7.52
CA LYS A 49 31.49 23.29 7.46
C LYS A 49 31.57 21.88 6.83
N ASP A 50 32.66 21.58 6.12
CA ASP A 50 32.91 20.37 5.35
C ASP A 50 34.11 19.51 5.85
N ASP A 51 34.89 19.94 6.86
CA ASP A 51 36.18 19.30 7.22
C ASP A 51 36.11 18.20 8.30
N VAL A 52 34.94 18.01 8.92
CA VAL A 52 34.66 16.84 9.75
C VAL A 52 33.55 16.07 9.07
N ALA A 53 33.91 15.05 8.29
CA ALA A 53 32.93 14.11 7.77
C ALA A 53 32.15 13.56 8.99
N PRO A 54 30.82 13.77 9.07
CA PRO A 54 30.05 13.29 10.20
C PRO A 54 30.22 11.77 10.27
N THR A 55 30.59 11.28 11.46
CA THR A 55 30.74 9.83 11.63
C THR A 55 29.35 9.21 11.50
N SER A 56 29.16 8.34 10.51
CA SER A 56 27.90 7.61 10.36
C SER A 56 27.86 6.45 11.35
N ILE A 57 26.77 6.37 12.10
CA ILE A 57 26.52 5.35 13.10
C ILE A 57 25.27 4.62 12.67
N THR A 58 25.44 3.40 12.16
CA THR A 58 24.31 2.51 11.89
C THR A 58 23.73 2.04 13.22
N VAL A 59 22.42 2.10 13.39
CA VAL A 59 21.71 1.63 14.58
C VAL A 59 20.76 0.51 14.15
N ASN A 60 20.89 -0.65 14.80
CA ASN A 60 20.20 -1.88 14.41
C ASN A 60 19.07 -2.25 15.39
N ASN A 61 18.83 -1.41 16.40
CA ASN A 61 17.86 -1.69 17.47
C ASN A 61 17.15 -0.40 17.89
N ALA A 62 15.81 -0.44 17.91
CA ALA A 62 14.95 0.68 18.26
C ALA A 62 15.11 1.14 19.73
N ASN A 63 15.54 0.27 20.64
CA ASN A 63 15.72 0.59 22.06
C ASN A 63 17.18 0.94 22.42
N GLN A 64 17.98 1.32 21.43
CA GLN A 64 19.38 1.67 21.68
C GLN A 64 19.48 3.06 22.30
N VAL A 65 20.23 3.16 23.40
CA VAL A 65 20.61 4.44 24.02
C VAL A 65 21.99 4.85 23.53
N ILE A 66 22.11 6.08 23.05
CA ILE A 66 23.34 6.71 22.57
C ILE A 66 23.73 7.80 23.55
N GLU A 67 24.95 7.73 24.07
CA GLU A 67 25.48 8.75 24.97
C GLU A 67 26.60 9.53 24.28
N VAL A 68 26.47 10.85 24.27
CA VAL A 68 27.49 11.77 23.74
C VAL A 68 28.10 12.51 24.91
N ASN A 69 29.40 12.32 25.13
CA ASN A 69 30.15 12.93 26.21
C ASN A 69 31.22 13.85 25.64
N PHE A 70 31.38 15.05 26.18
CA PHE A 70 32.51 15.92 25.86
C PHE A 70 32.86 16.81 27.04
N ALA A 71 34.11 17.30 27.07
CA ALA A 71 34.59 18.20 28.11
C ALA A 71 34.83 19.61 27.54
N ILE A 72 34.45 20.61 28.32
CA ILE A 72 34.79 22.02 28.08
C ILE A 72 35.56 22.52 29.30
N ASP A 73 36.55 23.39 29.06
CA ASP A 73 37.29 24.07 30.12
C ASP A 73 36.33 24.90 30.98
N SER A 74 36.32 24.70 32.30
CA SER A 74 35.33 25.32 33.22
C SER A 74 35.37 26.85 33.25
N SER A 75 36.39 27.49 32.67
CA SER A 75 36.50 28.95 32.57
C SER A 75 35.56 29.58 31.53
N ASP A 76 35.16 28.83 30.50
CA ASP A 76 34.24 29.27 29.45
C ASP A 76 33.01 28.36 29.45
N LYS A 77 32.03 28.68 30.29
CA LYS A 77 30.76 27.95 30.34
C LYS A 77 29.79 28.52 29.29
N PRO A 78 29.37 27.73 28.29
CA PRO A 78 28.41 28.20 27.29
C PRO A 78 27.03 28.42 27.92
N PHE A 79 26.34 29.47 27.47
CA PHE A 79 24.98 29.80 27.91
C PHE A 79 23.93 28.85 27.29
N GLN A 80 24.10 28.54 26.01
CA GLN A 80 23.30 27.56 25.27
C GLN A 80 24.17 26.34 24.95
N ASN A 81 23.69 25.15 25.31
CA ASN A 81 24.37 23.88 25.12
C ASN A 81 23.38 22.78 24.70
N SER A 82 22.69 23.00 23.59
CA SER A 82 21.66 22.09 23.09
C SER A 82 22.22 21.16 22.01
N LEU A 83 21.82 19.88 22.07
CA LEU A 83 22.05 18.92 20.99
C LEU A 83 20.76 18.76 20.18
N LEU A 84 20.79 19.17 18.91
CA LEU A 84 19.68 18.98 17.98
C LEU A 84 19.82 17.64 17.30
N VAL A 85 18.78 16.82 17.31
CA VAL A 85 18.75 15.51 16.65
C VAL A 85 17.53 15.47 15.74
N GLY A 86 17.72 15.29 14.44
CA GLY A 86 16.60 15.24 13.49
C GLY A 86 16.96 15.39 12.03
N LEU A 87 15.97 15.76 11.22
CA LEU A 87 16.11 16.06 9.79
C LEU A 87 15.94 17.57 9.57
N PRO A 88 17.04 18.32 9.43
CA PRO A 88 17.00 19.77 9.24
C PRO A 88 16.22 20.18 7.97
N ASP A 89 16.35 19.40 6.90
CA ASP A 89 15.72 19.69 5.60
C ASP A 89 14.20 19.62 5.66
N ASN A 90 13.65 18.78 6.55
CA ASN A 90 12.21 18.63 6.79
C ASN A 90 11.72 19.45 8.00
N ASN A 91 12.60 20.23 8.65
CA ASN A 91 12.33 20.97 9.89
C ASN A 91 11.83 20.09 11.05
N LEU A 92 12.26 18.82 11.09
CA LEU A 92 11.90 17.88 12.15
C LEU A 92 13.11 17.69 13.06
N GLU A 93 13.20 18.48 14.13
CA GLU A 93 14.32 18.44 15.07
C GLU A 93 13.83 18.33 16.52
N MET A 94 14.54 17.52 17.30
CA MET A 94 14.34 17.39 18.73
C MET A 94 15.55 17.94 19.48
N VAL A 95 15.29 18.66 20.57
CA VAL A 95 16.33 19.24 21.43
C VAL A 95 16.60 18.31 22.60
N PHE A 96 17.86 17.95 22.81
CA PHE A 96 18.32 17.23 23.99
C PHE A 96 19.14 18.17 24.89
N GLU A 97 18.82 18.15 26.18
CA GLU A 97 19.52 18.89 27.22
C GLU A 97 20.67 18.04 27.81
N PRO A 98 21.82 18.65 28.18
CA PRO A 98 22.93 17.93 28.78
C PRO A 98 22.77 17.75 30.29
N GLU A 99 23.23 16.62 30.79
CA GLU A 99 23.63 16.47 32.19
C GLU A 99 25.04 17.02 32.38
N ILE A 100 25.18 18.05 33.23
CA ILE A 100 26.46 18.74 33.45
C ILE A 100 27.07 18.29 34.79
N LYS A 101 28.32 17.83 34.77
CA LYS A 101 29.12 17.54 35.96
C LYS A 101 30.38 18.41 35.95
N ASP A 102 30.48 19.32 36.91
CA ASP A 102 31.64 20.21 37.06
C ASP A 102 32.61 19.66 38.11
N ASN A 103 33.87 19.49 37.73
CA ASN A 103 34.95 19.03 38.60
C ASN A 103 35.98 20.15 38.89
N GLY A 104 35.58 21.42 38.76
CA GLY A 104 36.36 22.61 39.10
C GLY A 104 37.45 23.00 38.09
N LYS A 105 37.99 22.04 37.33
CA LYS A 105 38.95 22.27 36.22
C LYS A 105 38.36 22.03 34.84
N LEU A 106 37.47 21.05 34.72
CA LEU A 106 36.78 20.66 33.50
C LEU A 106 35.29 20.45 33.81
N SER A 107 34.43 20.94 32.92
CA SER A 107 33.00 20.70 32.95
C SER A 107 32.68 19.60 31.93
N MET A 108 32.20 18.46 32.41
CA MET A 108 31.77 17.34 31.56
C MET A 108 30.29 17.48 31.21
N TYR A 109 29.99 17.35 29.93
CA TYR A 109 28.63 17.35 29.37
C TYR A 109 28.30 15.95 28.90
N LYS A 110 27.13 15.45 29.31
CA LYS A 110 26.60 14.16 28.89
C LYS A 110 25.20 14.33 28.29
N TYR A 111 25.03 13.96 27.04
CA TYR A 111 23.72 13.85 26.40
C TYR A 111 23.32 12.39 26.33
N LYS A 112 22.08 12.09 26.73
CA LYS A 112 21.51 10.76 26.64
C LYS A 112 20.37 10.80 25.61
N ILE A 113 20.59 10.17 24.46
CA ILE A 113 19.59 10.02 23.41
C ILE A 113 19.05 8.60 23.47
N ASP A 114 17.78 8.45 23.80
CA ASP A 114 17.10 7.16 23.78
C ASP A 114 16.23 7.07 22.52
N LEU A 115 16.60 6.17 21.59
CA LEU A 115 15.89 6.03 20.31
C LEU A 115 14.43 5.61 20.47
N ALA A 116 14.09 4.90 21.55
CA ALA A 116 12.71 4.49 21.83
C ALA A 116 11.82 5.68 22.22
N THR A 117 12.43 6.76 22.73
CA THR A 117 11.74 7.98 23.15
C THR A 117 11.71 9.07 22.09
N LEU A 118 12.36 8.83 20.94
CA LEU A 118 12.30 9.76 19.82
C LEU A 118 10.86 9.87 19.30
N ASP A 119 10.53 11.04 18.75
CA ASP A 119 9.21 11.27 18.18
C ASP A 119 8.95 10.30 17.03
N ALA A 120 7.79 9.65 17.06
CA ALA A 120 7.37 8.70 16.05
C ALA A 120 7.33 9.35 14.66
N ALA A 121 6.99 10.65 14.57
CA ALA A 121 6.97 11.37 13.30
C ALA A 121 8.37 11.51 12.67
N LEU A 122 9.41 11.71 13.49
CA LEU A 122 10.80 11.83 13.05
C LEU A 122 11.33 10.48 12.55
N LEU A 123 11.08 9.40 13.31
CA LEU A 123 11.47 8.04 12.91
C LEU A 123 10.76 7.59 11.63
N GLN A 124 9.46 7.90 11.49
CA GLN A 124 8.69 7.61 10.27
C GLN A 124 9.24 8.32 9.04
N GLN A 125 9.54 9.62 9.17
CA GLN A 125 10.05 10.40 8.06
C GLN A 125 11.43 9.90 7.64
N ALA A 126 12.34 9.66 8.59
CA ALA A 126 13.66 9.08 8.32
C ALA A 126 13.57 7.73 7.59
N PHE A 127 12.62 6.88 7.98
CA PHE A 127 12.40 5.57 7.34
C PHE A 127 11.80 5.70 5.93
N LYS A 128 10.83 6.60 5.73
CA LYS A 128 10.15 6.81 4.43
C LYS A 128 11.07 7.44 3.38
N SER A 129 11.89 8.42 3.78
CA SER A 129 12.83 9.11 2.88
C SER A 129 14.20 8.40 2.77
N LEU A 130 14.47 7.39 3.60
CA LEU A 130 15.78 6.73 3.72
C LEU A 130 16.90 7.75 4.00
N GLU A 131 16.59 8.80 4.78
CA GLU A 131 17.52 9.87 5.12
C GLU A 131 18.12 9.66 6.52
N PRO A 132 19.45 9.83 6.68
CA PRO A 132 20.10 9.73 7.99
C PRO A 132 19.67 10.87 8.91
N ILE A 133 19.41 10.54 10.19
CA ILE A 133 19.12 11.53 11.22
C ILE A 133 20.42 12.25 11.58
N GLN A 134 20.42 13.57 11.52
CA GLN A 134 21.58 14.42 11.77
C GLN A 134 21.59 14.89 13.23
N ALA A 135 22.75 14.80 13.88
CA ALA A 135 22.97 15.36 15.21
C ALA A 135 23.87 16.60 15.12
N THR A 136 23.33 17.76 15.50
CA THR A 136 24.01 19.07 15.45
C THR A 136 24.18 19.62 16.86
N LEU A 137 25.43 19.91 17.25
CA LEU A 137 25.73 20.48 18.55
C LEU A 137 25.77 22.00 18.47
N ILE A 138 25.07 22.66 19.39
CA ILE A 138 25.06 24.11 19.55
C ILE A 138 25.70 24.47 20.88
N LEU A 139 26.84 25.14 20.83
CA LEU A 139 27.47 25.79 21.98
C LEU A 139 27.55 27.29 21.70
N ALA A 140 26.77 28.08 22.42
CA ALA A 140 26.78 29.52 22.25
C ALA A 140 26.77 30.25 23.59
N SER A 141 27.42 31.41 23.65
CA SER A 141 27.33 32.31 24.80
C SER A 141 27.20 33.76 24.34
N SER A 142 26.40 34.54 25.06
CA SER A 142 26.26 35.98 24.83
C SER A 142 27.53 36.76 25.17
N THR A 143 28.40 36.20 26.01
CA THR A 143 29.66 36.80 26.44
C THR A 143 30.83 36.50 25.50
N ALA A 144 30.68 35.54 24.59
CA ALA A 144 31.71 35.13 23.64
C ALA A 144 31.57 35.85 22.30
N LYS A 145 32.66 35.97 21.54
CA LYS A 145 32.59 36.62 20.21
C LYS A 145 31.78 35.73 19.26
N PRO A 146 31.05 36.30 18.28
CA PRO A 146 30.22 35.53 17.35
C PRO A 146 30.96 34.43 16.58
N LYS A 147 32.28 34.58 16.38
CA LYS A 147 33.14 33.61 15.69
C LYS A 147 33.53 32.41 16.56
N ASP A 148 33.33 32.50 17.87
CA ASP A 148 33.70 31.47 18.83
C ASP A 148 32.53 30.54 19.15
N ASN A 149 31.31 30.86 18.70
CA ASN A 149 30.13 30.00 18.84
C ASN A 149 30.25 28.76 17.94
N LEU A 150 29.85 27.60 18.47
CA LEU A 150 29.89 26.32 17.76
C LEU A 150 28.49 25.97 17.25
N PHE A 151 28.38 25.78 15.94
CA PHE A 151 27.22 25.20 15.27
C PHE A 151 27.75 24.19 14.24
N GLN A 152 27.85 22.92 14.64
CA GLN A 152 28.47 21.89 13.81
C GLN A 152 27.75 20.55 13.93
N LYS A 153 27.67 19.83 12.80
CA LYS A 153 27.17 18.46 12.72
C LYS A 153 28.22 17.52 13.33
N VAL A 154 27.80 16.71 14.28
CA VAL A 154 28.71 15.86 15.08
C VAL A 154 28.69 14.41 14.59
N PHE A 155 27.50 13.87 14.31
CA PHE A 155 27.33 12.52 13.78
C PHE A 155 26.02 12.38 13.01
N GLN A 156 25.89 11.28 12.28
CA GLN A 156 24.69 10.88 11.55
C GLN A 156 24.25 9.49 12.01
N LEU A 157 22.95 9.29 12.17
CA LEU A 157 22.36 8.01 12.55
C LEU A 157 21.66 7.40 11.34
N ASP A 158 22.16 6.25 10.89
CA ASP A 158 21.49 5.42 9.89
C ASP A 158 20.61 4.39 10.62
N LEU A 159 19.31 4.40 10.35
CA LEU A 159 18.37 3.46 10.96
C LEU A 159 18.26 2.19 10.09
N ASP A 160 18.69 1.06 10.63
CA ASP A 160 18.60 -0.27 9.99
C ASP A 160 17.77 -1.22 10.86
N PHE A 161 16.52 -0.83 11.13
CA PHE A 161 15.54 -1.66 11.80
C PHE A 161 14.14 -1.39 11.25
N ASP A 162 13.30 -2.43 11.26
CA ASP A 162 11.93 -2.34 10.79
C ASP A 162 11.06 -1.68 11.89
N LEU A 163 10.25 -0.70 11.50
CA LEU A 163 9.28 -0.10 12.39
C LEU A 163 8.00 -0.93 12.30
N ASP A 164 7.72 -1.74 13.31
CA ASP A 164 6.44 -2.47 13.42
C ASP A 164 5.30 -1.46 13.52
N HIS A 165 4.56 -1.31 12.41
CA HIS A 165 3.35 -0.49 12.28
C HIS A 165 3.42 0.87 12.97
N PRO A 166 4.22 1.82 12.43
CA PRO A 166 4.09 3.20 12.87
C PRO A 166 2.66 3.66 12.62
N ASP A 167 2.01 4.21 13.64
CA ASP A 167 0.70 4.85 13.51
C ASP A 167 0.81 5.96 12.44
N LEU A 168 0.44 5.60 11.20
CA LEU A 168 0.47 6.42 9.98
C LEU A 168 -0.47 7.64 10.07
N SER A 169 -1.13 7.83 11.20
CA SER A 169 -2.20 8.81 11.38
C SER A 169 -1.70 10.25 11.52
N LEU A 170 -0.42 10.47 11.80
CA LEU A 170 0.09 11.81 12.12
C LEU A 170 0.83 12.51 10.98
N VAL A 171 1.62 11.79 10.18
CA VAL A 171 2.53 12.42 9.20
C VAL A 171 1.83 12.75 7.87
N ASP A 172 0.87 11.94 7.42
CA ASP A 172 0.26 12.08 6.07
C ASP A 172 -1.20 12.55 6.08
N LYS A 173 -1.64 13.34 7.08
CA LYS A 173 -3.05 13.77 7.25
C LYS A 173 -3.68 14.45 6.02
N PHE A 174 -2.88 15.09 5.17
CA PHE A 174 -3.36 15.83 4.00
C PHE A 174 -2.65 15.46 2.69
N ASN A 175 -2.00 14.30 2.64
CA ASN A 175 -1.28 13.89 1.44
C ASN A 175 -2.22 13.21 0.42
N ILE A 176 -1.83 13.23 -0.86
CA ILE A 176 -2.56 12.53 -1.92
C ILE A 176 -2.46 11.01 -1.70
N GLN A 177 -3.60 10.35 -1.53
CA GLN A 177 -3.64 8.90 -1.37
C GLN A 177 -3.55 8.20 -2.73
N PRO A 178 -2.99 6.98 -2.79
CA PRO A 178 -2.96 6.20 -4.03
C PRO A 178 -4.37 5.92 -4.55
N GLU A 179 -4.54 5.96 -5.87
CA GLU A 179 -5.80 5.63 -6.53
C GLU A 179 -6.17 4.15 -6.29
N ILE A 180 -7.38 3.90 -5.79
CA ILE A 180 -7.92 2.55 -5.63
C ILE A 180 -8.65 2.15 -6.91
N ARG A 181 -8.18 1.08 -7.57
CA ARG A 181 -8.85 0.51 -8.76
C ARG A 181 -9.55 -0.78 -8.38
N HIS A 182 -10.86 -0.83 -8.64
CA HIS A 182 -11.64 -2.05 -8.45
C HIS A 182 -11.25 -3.11 -9.50
N VAL A 183 -10.74 -4.24 -9.06
CA VAL A 183 -10.40 -5.38 -9.93
C VAL A 183 -11.64 -6.27 -10.06
N PHE A 184 -12.23 -6.30 -11.25
CA PHE A 184 -13.37 -7.17 -11.53
C PHE A 184 -12.94 -8.64 -11.65
N HIS A 185 -13.83 -9.54 -11.24
CA HIS A 185 -13.66 -10.97 -11.48
C HIS A 185 -13.65 -11.28 -12.99
N THR A 186 -12.79 -12.22 -13.38
CA THR A 186 -12.70 -12.68 -14.76
C THR A 186 -13.90 -13.57 -15.12
N GLU A 187 -14.49 -13.35 -16.29
CA GLU A 187 -15.55 -14.21 -16.81
C GLU A 187 -15.05 -15.64 -17.11
N PRO A 188 -15.90 -16.67 -16.97
CA PRO A 188 -15.54 -18.04 -17.30
C PRO A 188 -15.34 -18.22 -18.81
N LYS A 189 -14.41 -19.11 -19.18
CA LYS A 189 -14.12 -19.45 -20.58
C LYS A 189 -15.31 -20.22 -21.20
N ARG A 190 -15.73 -19.81 -22.39
CA ARG A 190 -16.76 -20.51 -23.20
C ARG A 190 -16.12 -21.53 -24.15
N VAL A 191 -16.91 -22.51 -24.59
CA VAL A 191 -16.46 -23.54 -25.55
C VAL A 191 -16.11 -22.96 -26.92
N ALA A 192 -15.19 -23.61 -27.63
CA ALA A 192 -14.84 -23.24 -29.00
C ALA A 192 -16.06 -23.43 -29.93
N LYS A 193 -16.40 -22.36 -30.68
CA LYS A 193 -17.51 -22.33 -31.65
C LYS A 193 -17.56 -23.52 -32.65
N PRO A 194 -16.46 -24.01 -33.24
CA PRO A 194 -16.54 -25.13 -34.18
C PRO A 194 -17.00 -26.42 -33.52
N ILE A 195 -16.56 -26.69 -32.28
CA ILE A 195 -16.94 -27.88 -31.53
C ILE A 195 -18.45 -27.88 -31.30
N ALA A 196 -19.00 -26.76 -30.81
CA ALA A 196 -20.45 -26.63 -30.61
C ALA A 196 -21.25 -26.85 -31.90
N ARG A 197 -20.77 -26.35 -33.05
CA ARG A 197 -21.44 -26.55 -34.35
C ARG A 197 -21.46 -28.02 -34.80
N ILE A 198 -20.36 -28.75 -34.58
CA ILE A 198 -20.30 -30.18 -34.92
C ILE A 198 -21.38 -30.94 -34.15
N PHE A 199 -21.52 -30.69 -32.85
CA PHE A 199 -22.55 -31.34 -32.04
C PHE A 199 -23.97 -30.97 -32.48
N VAL A 200 -24.23 -29.72 -32.86
CA VAL A 200 -25.54 -29.32 -33.42
C VAL A 200 -25.85 -30.11 -34.70
N VAL A 201 -24.87 -30.29 -35.59
CA VAL A 201 -25.03 -31.06 -36.83
C VAL A 201 -25.28 -32.54 -36.53
N ILE A 202 -24.58 -33.13 -35.56
CA ILE A 202 -24.80 -34.53 -35.13
C ILE A 202 -26.23 -34.71 -34.60
N ILE A 203 -26.71 -33.79 -33.75
CA ILE A 203 -28.08 -33.84 -33.21
C ILE A 203 -29.10 -33.75 -34.35
N PHE A 204 -28.89 -32.83 -35.30
CA PHE A 204 -29.76 -32.68 -36.47
C PHE A 204 -29.83 -33.96 -37.31
N PHE A 205 -28.69 -34.57 -37.64
CA PHE A 205 -28.67 -35.85 -38.37
C PHE A 205 -29.31 -36.99 -37.60
N THR A 206 -29.19 -37.01 -36.27
CA THR A 206 -29.83 -38.01 -35.43
C THR A 206 -31.36 -37.91 -35.50
N ILE A 207 -31.91 -36.69 -35.41
CA ILE A 207 -33.36 -36.46 -35.56
C ILE A 207 -33.82 -36.81 -36.98
N LEU A 208 -33.04 -36.43 -38.00
CA LEU A 208 -33.36 -36.77 -39.39
C LEU A 208 -33.37 -38.29 -39.60
N SER A 209 -32.39 -39.01 -39.07
CA SER A 209 -32.31 -40.47 -39.11
C SER A 209 -33.51 -41.12 -38.45
N LEU A 210 -33.98 -40.58 -37.32
CA LEU A 210 -35.18 -41.05 -36.63
C LEU A 210 -36.42 -40.93 -37.53
N LEU A 211 -36.63 -39.76 -38.14
CA LEU A 211 -37.77 -39.51 -39.03
C LEU A 211 -37.75 -40.45 -40.25
N VAL A 212 -36.58 -40.61 -40.90
CA VAL A 212 -36.42 -41.52 -42.05
C VAL A 212 -36.70 -42.96 -41.64
N THR A 213 -36.24 -43.37 -40.46
CA THR A 213 -36.47 -44.72 -39.95
C THR A 213 -37.96 -44.98 -39.69
N TRP A 214 -38.69 -44.02 -39.12
CA TRP A 214 -40.14 -44.16 -38.89
C TRP A 214 -40.93 -44.32 -40.19
N VAL A 215 -40.58 -43.54 -41.22
CA VAL A 215 -41.24 -43.61 -42.53
C VAL A 215 -40.90 -44.92 -43.26
N ASN A 216 -39.63 -45.32 -43.29
CA ASN A 216 -39.19 -46.51 -44.02
C ASN A 216 -39.54 -47.83 -43.33
N SER A 217 -39.57 -47.87 -41.99
CA SER A 217 -39.87 -49.10 -41.23
C SER A 217 -41.37 -49.38 -41.13
N CYS A 218 -42.22 -48.58 -41.78
CA CYS A 218 -43.70 -48.65 -41.71
C CYS A 218 -44.25 -48.58 -40.27
N ALA A 219 -43.47 -48.07 -39.31
CA ALA A 219 -43.89 -47.88 -37.92
C ALA A 219 -44.87 -46.71 -37.78
N ALA A 220 -44.88 -45.79 -38.75
CA ALA A 220 -45.77 -44.64 -38.84
C ALA A 220 -46.59 -44.69 -40.15
N ALA A 221 -47.38 -45.75 -40.34
CA ALA A 221 -48.30 -45.85 -41.47
C ALA A 221 -49.48 -44.87 -41.30
N PHE A 222 -49.79 -44.10 -42.35
CA PHE A 222 -50.88 -43.11 -42.37
C PHE A 222 -52.20 -43.70 -42.89
N ASP A 223 -52.44 -44.98 -42.64
CA ASP A 223 -53.55 -45.71 -43.28
C ASP A 223 -54.93 -45.34 -42.71
N ASN A 224 -54.98 -44.79 -41.49
CA ASN A 224 -56.21 -44.49 -40.75
C ASN A 224 -56.45 -42.98 -40.55
N ILE A 225 -56.18 -42.16 -41.57
CA ILE A 225 -56.52 -40.73 -41.51
C ILE A 225 -58.05 -40.56 -41.59
N PRO A 226 -58.69 -39.89 -40.61
CA PRO A 226 -60.14 -39.70 -40.62
C PRO A 226 -60.57 -38.78 -41.78
N THR A 227 -61.56 -39.22 -42.55
CA THR A 227 -62.15 -38.45 -43.65
C THR A 227 -63.56 -37.94 -43.28
N GLY A 228 -64.04 -36.90 -43.98
CA GLY A 228 -65.36 -36.30 -43.75
C GLY A 228 -65.40 -35.31 -42.57
N ALA A 229 -66.54 -35.20 -41.88
CA ALA A 229 -66.75 -34.19 -40.83
C ALA A 229 -65.81 -34.32 -39.61
N ASN A 230 -65.27 -35.52 -39.37
CA ASN A 230 -64.33 -35.77 -38.27
C ASN A 230 -62.90 -35.31 -38.56
N ALA A 231 -62.57 -35.08 -39.83
CA ALA A 231 -61.29 -34.48 -40.22
C ALA A 231 -61.10 -33.08 -39.60
N LEU A 232 -62.19 -32.34 -39.37
CA LEU A 232 -62.14 -31.04 -38.72
C LEU A 232 -61.67 -31.13 -37.25
N TYR A 233 -62.13 -32.15 -36.52
CA TYR A 233 -61.69 -32.39 -35.14
C TYR A 233 -60.26 -32.92 -35.07
N PHE A 234 -59.85 -33.75 -36.05
CA PHE A 234 -58.46 -34.18 -36.20
C PHE A 234 -57.52 -33.00 -36.48
N LEU A 235 -57.88 -32.12 -37.42
CA LEU A 235 -57.12 -30.90 -37.70
C LEU A 235 -57.07 -29.98 -36.47
N GLY A 236 -58.18 -29.84 -35.74
CA GLY A 236 -58.21 -29.11 -34.48
C GLY A 236 -57.27 -29.69 -33.43
N PHE A 237 -57.22 -31.03 -33.29
CA PHE A 237 -56.30 -31.73 -32.40
C PHE A 237 -54.83 -31.53 -32.80
N VAL A 238 -54.50 -31.64 -34.09
CA VAL A 238 -53.13 -31.39 -34.55
C VAL A 238 -52.75 -29.91 -34.38
N ALA A 239 -53.67 -28.99 -34.66
CA ALA A 239 -53.46 -27.56 -34.50
C ALA A 239 -53.25 -27.16 -33.04
N THR A 240 -53.89 -27.82 -32.07
CA THR A 240 -53.65 -27.55 -30.64
C THR A 240 -52.27 -28.00 -30.22
N ILE A 241 -51.84 -29.20 -30.62
CA ILE A 241 -50.48 -29.72 -30.34
C ILE A 241 -49.42 -28.78 -30.93
N ILE A 242 -49.51 -28.46 -32.22
CA ILE A 242 -48.56 -27.54 -32.88
C ILE A 242 -48.63 -26.14 -32.26
N GLY A 243 -49.84 -25.67 -31.94
CA GLY A 243 -50.05 -24.35 -31.34
C GLY A 243 -49.39 -24.21 -29.96
N PHE A 244 -49.43 -25.25 -29.13
CA PHE A 244 -48.71 -25.26 -27.85
C PHE A 244 -47.19 -25.22 -28.04
N GLU A 245 -46.63 -25.97 -28.99
CA GLU A 245 -45.20 -25.91 -29.33
C GLU A 245 -44.80 -24.50 -29.81
N VAL A 246 -45.64 -23.84 -30.61
CA VAL A 246 -45.42 -22.45 -31.03
C VAL A 246 -45.45 -21.49 -29.84
N ILE A 247 -46.39 -21.66 -28.90
CA ILE A 247 -46.46 -20.84 -27.68
C ILE A 247 -45.18 -21.02 -26.85
N PHE A 248 -44.70 -22.25 -26.67
CA PHE A 248 -43.46 -22.53 -25.93
C PHE A 248 -42.22 -22.04 -26.67
N ALA A 249 -42.16 -22.14 -27.99
CA ALA A 249 -41.08 -21.55 -28.79
C ALA A 249 -41.05 -20.02 -28.64
N ARG A 250 -42.22 -19.36 -28.65
CA ARG A 250 -42.33 -17.92 -28.38
C ARG A 250 -41.88 -17.56 -26.96
N TYR A 251 -42.22 -18.39 -25.97
CA TYR A 251 -41.75 -18.22 -24.60
C TYR A 251 -40.22 -18.32 -24.52
N TYR A 252 -39.62 -19.33 -25.14
CA TYR A 252 -38.17 -19.49 -25.22
C TYR A 252 -37.47 -18.29 -25.87
N LEU A 253 -38.09 -17.67 -26.87
CA LEU A 253 -37.57 -16.46 -27.54
C LEU A 253 -37.72 -15.16 -26.73
N GLY A 254 -38.38 -15.20 -25.56
CA GLY A 254 -38.44 -14.07 -24.63
C GLY A 254 -39.84 -13.52 -24.35
N THR A 255 -40.90 -14.22 -24.74
CA THR A 255 -42.28 -13.81 -24.36
C THR A 255 -42.46 -13.88 -22.84
N SER A 256 -43.23 -12.96 -22.26
CA SER A 256 -43.47 -12.97 -20.81
C SER A 256 -44.24 -14.23 -20.37
N ILE A 257 -44.04 -14.65 -19.12
CA ILE A 257 -44.73 -15.83 -18.58
C ILE A 257 -46.26 -15.63 -18.53
N PHE A 258 -46.75 -14.42 -18.22
CA PHE A 258 -48.18 -14.14 -18.16
C PHE A 258 -48.81 -14.15 -19.56
N GLU A 259 -48.15 -13.59 -20.56
CA GLU A 259 -48.63 -13.66 -21.95
C GLU A 259 -48.65 -15.11 -22.46
N THR A 260 -47.64 -15.90 -22.11
CA THR A 260 -47.59 -17.34 -22.42
C THR A 260 -48.75 -18.07 -21.75
N LEU A 261 -49.01 -17.78 -20.47
CA LEU A 261 -50.11 -18.38 -19.71
C LEU A 261 -51.47 -18.01 -20.33
N PHE A 262 -51.73 -16.74 -20.63
CA PHE A 262 -52.99 -16.33 -21.27
C PHE A 262 -53.13 -16.90 -22.68
N SER A 263 -52.06 -16.91 -23.49
CA SER A 263 -52.07 -17.54 -24.82
C SER A 263 -52.38 -19.03 -24.74
N SER A 264 -51.78 -19.72 -23.77
CA SER A 264 -52.02 -21.15 -23.50
C SER A 264 -53.45 -21.41 -23.03
N LEU A 265 -54.05 -20.48 -22.27
CA LEU A 265 -55.44 -20.56 -21.84
C LEU A 265 -56.41 -20.35 -23.02
N TYR A 266 -56.16 -19.34 -23.87
CA TYR A 266 -56.98 -19.06 -25.04
C TYR A 266 -56.93 -20.19 -26.08
N LEU A 267 -55.79 -20.85 -26.26
CA LEU A 267 -55.69 -22.02 -27.12
C LEU A 267 -56.23 -23.28 -26.43
N GLY A 268 -55.93 -23.45 -25.14
CA GLY A 268 -56.23 -24.64 -24.36
C GLY A 268 -57.73 -24.84 -24.10
N ALA A 269 -58.49 -23.78 -23.80
CA ALA A 269 -59.92 -23.90 -23.52
C ALA A 269 -60.73 -24.47 -24.70
N PRO A 270 -60.72 -23.86 -25.91
CA PRO A 270 -61.38 -24.44 -27.08
C PRO A 270 -60.66 -25.69 -27.58
N GLY A 271 -59.33 -25.73 -27.46
CA GLY A 271 -58.52 -26.85 -27.90
C GLY A 271 -58.81 -28.15 -27.17
N LEU A 272 -59.04 -28.10 -25.85
CA LEU A 272 -59.39 -29.25 -25.03
C LEU A 272 -60.73 -29.85 -25.47
N LEU A 273 -61.73 -29.02 -25.77
CA LEU A 273 -63.03 -29.49 -26.25
C LEU A 273 -62.93 -30.18 -27.61
N ALA A 274 -62.23 -29.56 -28.56
CA ALA A 274 -62.01 -30.13 -29.90
C ALA A 274 -61.22 -31.44 -29.84
N SER A 275 -60.13 -31.45 -29.06
CA SER A 275 -59.24 -32.61 -28.87
C SER A 275 -59.96 -33.78 -28.19
N THR A 276 -60.72 -33.50 -27.13
CA THR A 276 -61.50 -34.54 -26.42
C THR A 276 -62.56 -35.14 -27.33
N LYS A 277 -63.22 -34.32 -28.16
CA LYS A 277 -64.21 -34.80 -29.13
C LYS A 277 -63.57 -35.68 -30.20
N PHE A 278 -62.40 -35.33 -30.71
CA PHE A 278 -61.63 -36.17 -31.64
C PHE A 278 -61.29 -37.53 -31.01
N LEU A 279 -60.69 -37.53 -29.81
CA LEU A 279 -60.27 -38.76 -29.13
C LEU A 279 -61.44 -39.69 -28.79
N ARG A 280 -62.61 -39.14 -28.42
CA ARG A 280 -63.83 -39.94 -28.19
C ARG A 280 -64.32 -40.62 -29.44
N TYR A 281 -64.27 -39.93 -30.59
CA TYR A 281 -64.66 -40.52 -31.87
C TYR A 281 -63.66 -41.61 -32.30
N PHE A 282 -62.35 -41.31 -32.21
CA PHE A 282 -61.31 -42.25 -32.60
C PHE A 282 -61.27 -43.51 -31.72
N GLY A 283 -61.55 -43.36 -30.41
CA GLY A 283 -61.65 -44.49 -29.48
C GLY A 283 -62.85 -45.42 -29.71
N GLN A 284 -63.80 -45.05 -30.58
CA GLN A 284 -64.90 -45.92 -31.00
C GLN A 284 -64.63 -46.64 -32.33
N THR A 285 -63.61 -46.21 -33.08
CA THR A 285 -63.24 -46.75 -34.39
C THR A 285 -62.08 -47.75 -34.34
N ILE A 286 -61.44 -47.91 -33.18
CA ILE A 286 -60.48 -48.98 -32.85
C ILE A 286 -61.23 -50.12 -32.20
#